data_AF-A0A3B9W0J7-F1
#
_entry.id   AF-A0A3B9W0J7-F1
#
_cell.length_a   1.000
_cell.length_b   1.000
_cell.length_c   1.000
_cell.angle_alpha   90.00
_cell.angle_beta   90.00
_cell.angle_gamma   90.00
#
_symmetry.space_group_name_H-M   'P 1'
#
loop_
_entity.id
_entity.type
_entity.pdbx_description
1 polymer ?
#
loop_
_entity_poly.entity_id
_entity_poly.type
_entity_poly.pdbx_seq_one_letter_code
_entity_poly.pdbx_strand_id
1 'polypeptide(L)'
;KEFFVDRDVPFFSDYVRQYTDLPFLVRLVQRDDGSLTPSKFLTAKDLPAEAGAEDAAFRTVLFDKKTGHPAVPNGSIGFRYSGSGEGKWNLDLEGIEPALSLREVSGESAEILLPCFEQADGTGSVLRRGVPVIEVEGELVTTVFDLMLAQYGVGREGLPGEWAAGYDDASTPYTPAWQEEITSVPAQACIRVAREFARNAEESKGRSMIIMGAGICQWFHGDTTYRAVLALVMLTGCMGRNGGGWAHYVGQEKTRPATGWVSLANALDWSRPPRTMIGTGYWYMHTDQWRQDGYSADALKSPLSTGALDGMHTADALAQSARLGWMPFYPQFDRNPLDLADEAEAAVAAGTAKDTPGYIADALKNRTLNPAIEDVDAPENWPRTLVLWRSNLFGSSAKGNEYFLRNLLGTHNNVLGKDHAEGLKPKDVKWHEHAPEGKLDLLVSADFRMTSTTLLSDVVFPAATWYEKHDLSSTDMHPFVHAFTPAIDPPWETKTDFDTFHLLAQEFSRLAKTHLGVRRDLVSVPLQHDTPGQLAQPGGIVRDWRVTSIPAVPGQNMPVFSVVERDYTAIADKLAAVGPLADKLGFTVKNVTYKLAGPLERLSRSNGVMLGGAADVVAR
;
A
#
# COMPACT_ATOMS: atom_id res chain seq x y z
N LYS A 1 -30.29 0.32 9.44
CA LYS A 1 -31.61 0.68 10.02
C LYS A 1 -32.21 -0.46 10.85
N GLU A 2 -32.71 -1.54 10.24
CA GLU A 2 -33.48 -2.58 10.96
C GLU A 2 -32.76 -3.25 12.13
N PHE A 3 -31.47 -3.59 11.98
CA PHE A 3 -30.71 -4.41 12.95
C PHE A 3 -29.81 -3.61 13.91
N PHE A 4 -29.91 -2.28 13.88
CA PHE A 4 -29.10 -1.38 14.72
C PHE A 4 -29.89 -0.20 15.29
N VAL A 5 -30.88 0.32 14.55
CA VAL A 5 -31.66 1.50 14.93
C VAL A 5 -33.06 1.10 15.37
N ASP A 6 -33.78 0.34 14.54
CA ASP A 6 -35.15 -0.08 14.88
C ASP A 6 -35.14 -1.19 15.94
N ARG A 7 -34.20 -2.12 15.82
CA ARG A 7 -33.94 -3.21 16.77
C ARG A 7 -32.44 -3.37 16.92
N ASP A 8 -31.92 -3.19 18.13
CA ASP A 8 -30.54 -3.55 18.44
C ASP A 8 -30.40 -5.08 18.46
N VAL A 9 -29.48 -5.61 17.65
CA VAL A 9 -29.10 -7.02 17.67
C VAL A 9 -27.79 -7.14 18.46
N PRO A 10 -27.79 -7.68 19.69
CA PRO A 10 -26.62 -7.68 20.57
C PRO A 10 -25.38 -8.29 19.93
N PHE A 11 -25.53 -9.39 19.19
CA PHE A 11 -24.40 -10.01 18.49
C PHE A 11 -23.70 -9.04 17.51
N PHE A 12 -24.45 -8.20 16.80
CA PHE A 12 -23.89 -7.23 15.86
C PHE A 12 -23.31 -6.03 16.59
N SER A 13 -24.03 -5.46 17.56
CA SER A 13 -23.57 -4.28 18.28
C SER A 13 -22.34 -4.57 19.16
N ASP A 14 -22.28 -5.73 19.81
CA ASP A 14 -21.09 -6.17 20.55
C ASP A 14 -19.88 -6.39 19.63
N TYR A 15 -20.11 -7.01 18.46
CA TYR A 15 -19.05 -7.22 17.48
C TYR A 15 -18.45 -5.89 17.02
N VAL A 16 -19.29 -4.94 16.60
CA VAL A 16 -18.77 -3.68 16.04
C VAL A 16 -18.16 -2.78 17.10
N ARG A 17 -18.66 -2.80 18.35
CA ARG A 17 -18.04 -2.06 19.46
C ARG A 17 -16.59 -2.51 19.72
N GLN A 18 -16.31 -3.80 19.57
CA GLN A 18 -14.99 -4.34 19.88
C GLN A 18 -14.04 -4.39 18.68
N TYR A 19 -14.54 -4.74 17.49
CA TYR A 19 -13.69 -5.13 16.36
C TYR A 19 -13.67 -4.11 15.21
N THR A 20 -14.25 -2.93 15.39
CA THR A 20 -14.29 -1.89 14.36
C THR A 20 -13.93 -0.52 14.93
N ASP A 21 -13.75 0.45 14.03
CA ASP A 21 -13.58 1.85 14.38
C ASP A 21 -14.91 2.60 14.58
N LEU A 22 -16.06 1.93 14.45
CA LEU A 22 -17.39 2.54 14.59
C LEU A 22 -17.59 3.36 15.89
N PRO A 23 -17.11 2.96 17.08
CA PRO A 23 -17.30 3.76 18.30
C PRO A 23 -16.28 4.91 18.48
N PHE A 24 -15.30 5.04 17.60
CA PHE A 24 -14.25 6.05 17.76
C PHE A 24 -14.73 7.44 17.34
N LEU A 25 -14.17 8.45 18.02
CA LEU A 25 -14.56 9.85 17.88
C LEU A 25 -13.84 10.51 16.70
N VAL A 26 -14.62 11.20 15.87
CA VAL A 26 -14.17 12.00 14.73
C VAL A 26 -14.53 13.46 15.00
N ARG A 27 -13.56 14.37 14.80
CA ARG A 27 -13.79 15.81 14.92
C ARG A 27 -14.72 16.32 13.83
N LEU A 28 -15.56 17.27 14.19
CA LEU A 28 -16.32 18.11 13.26
C LEU A 28 -15.65 19.48 13.20
N VAL A 29 -15.22 19.90 12.01
CA VAL A 29 -14.58 21.20 11.79
C VAL A 29 -15.51 22.14 11.04
N GLN A 30 -15.53 23.38 11.49
CA GLN A 30 -16.29 24.44 10.85
C GLN A 30 -15.56 24.96 9.62
N ARG A 31 -16.30 25.10 8.51
CA ARG A 31 -15.86 25.73 7.26
C ARG A 31 -16.10 27.23 7.31
N ASP A 32 -15.51 27.96 6.35
CA ASP A 32 -15.63 29.43 6.25
C ASP A 32 -17.08 29.92 6.16
N ASP A 33 -17.98 29.11 5.60
CA ASP A 33 -19.41 29.41 5.48
C ASP A 33 -20.25 29.04 6.73
N GLY A 34 -19.59 28.56 7.80
CA GLY A 34 -20.23 28.14 9.05
C GLY A 34 -20.75 26.71 9.06
N SER A 35 -20.68 25.99 7.94
CA SER A 35 -21.09 24.58 7.89
C SER A 35 -20.05 23.65 8.53
N LEU A 36 -20.49 22.49 9.04
CA LEU A 36 -19.60 21.51 9.67
C LEU A 36 -19.26 20.36 8.72
N THR A 37 -18.02 19.88 8.78
CA THR A 37 -17.57 18.68 8.05
C THR A 37 -16.80 17.73 8.96
N PRO A 38 -16.95 16.40 8.78
CA PRO A 38 -16.10 15.44 9.46
C PRO A 38 -14.62 15.62 9.05
N SER A 39 -13.72 15.50 10.01
CA SER A 39 -12.28 15.67 9.83
C SER A 39 -11.53 14.42 10.31
N LYS A 40 -10.46 14.58 11.08
CA LYS A 40 -9.62 13.49 11.60
C LYS A 40 -10.17 12.94 12.93
N PHE A 41 -9.82 11.69 13.24
CA PHE A 41 -10.06 11.07 14.54
C PHE A 41 -9.48 11.91 15.68
N LEU A 42 -10.24 12.06 16.77
CA LEU A 42 -9.72 12.53 18.05
C LEU A 42 -8.67 11.54 18.57
N THR A 43 -7.56 12.04 19.10
CA THR A 43 -6.44 11.22 19.57
C THR A 43 -6.06 11.55 21.00
N ALA A 44 -5.29 10.68 21.64
CA ALA A 44 -4.79 10.88 22.98
C ALA A 44 -3.95 12.16 23.13
N LYS A 45 -3.34 12.64 22.03
CA LYS A 45 -2.62 13.92 21.99
C LYS A 45 -3.52 15.11 22.39
N ASP A 46 -4.81 14.99 22.14
CA ASP A 46 -5.80 16.05 22.35
C ASP A 46 -6.41 16.02 23.74
N LEU A 47 -6.16 14.97 24.52
CA LEU A 47 -6.63 14.84 25.91
C LEU A 47 -5.51 15.32 26.85
N PRO A 48 -5.73 16.34 27.70
CA PRO A 48 -4.68 16.89 28.57
C PRO A 48 -3.98 15.84 29.45
N ALA A 49 -4.71 14.82 29.92
CA ALA A 49 -4.17 13.73 30.73
C ALA A 49 -3.25 12.78 29.96
N GLU A 50 -3.42 12.65 28.64
CA GLU A 50 -2.72 11.68 27.80
C GLU A 50 -1.78 12.33 26.78
N ALA A 51 -1.79 13.66 26.66
CA ALA A 51 -1.04 14.41 25.64
C ALA A 51 0.48 14.16 25.67
N GLY A 52 1.02 13.81 26.84
CA GLY A 52 2.43 13.48 27.03
C GLY A 52 2.81 12.03 26.74
N ALA A 53 1.85 11.16 26.39
CA ALA A 53 2.14 9.75 26.11
C ALA A 53 2.92 9.56 24.81
N GLU A 54 3.77 8.52 24.76
CA GLU A 54 4.49 8.14 23.54
C GLU A 54 3.50 7.84 22.40
N ASP A 55 3.75 8.39 21.22
CA ASP A 55 2.91 8.21 20.03
C ASP A 55 1.42 8.55 20.26
N ALA A 56 1.11 9.47 21.18
CA ALA A 56 -0.27 9.87 21.51
C ALA A 56 -1.11 10.31 20.29
N ALA A 57 -0.46 10.87 19.26
CA ALA A 57 -1.11 11.27 18.00
C ALA A 57 -1.60 10.08 17.15
N PHE A 58 -1.27 8.84 17.53
CA PHE A 58 -1.68 7.59 16.87
C PHE A 58 -2.52 6.70 17.79
N ARG A 59 -2.96 7.24 18.93
CA ARG A 59 -3.87 6.57 19.86
C ARG A 59 -5.25 7.19 19.76
N THR A 60 -6.17 6.52 19.07
CA THR A 60 -7.52 7.02 18.81
C THR A 60 -8.40 6.95 20.06
N VAL A 61 -9.37 7.86 20.17
CA VAL A 61 -10.23 8.02 21.35
C VAL A 61 -11.65 7.55 21.06
N LEU A 62 -12.29 6.92 22.03
CA LEU A 62 -13.73 6.62 22.06
C LEU A 62 -14.39 7.27 23.28
N PHE A 63 -15.71 7.22 23.38
CA PHE A 63 -16.43 7.67 24.58
C PHE A 63 -16.89 6.47 25.41
N ASP A 64 -16.44 6.38 26.67
CA ASP A 64 -16.84 5.32 27.57
C ASP A 64 -18.14 5.70 28.31
N LYS A 65 -19.25 5.05 27.95
CA LYS A 65 -20.56 5.38 28.53
C LYS A 65 -20.69 4.97 29.99
N LYS A 66 -19.82 4.06 30.47
CA LYS A 66 -19.83 3.62 31.86
C LYS A 66 -19.25 4.68 32.79
N THR A 67 -18.17 5.33 32.37
CA THR A 67 -17.53 6.41 33.14
C THR A 67 -18.06 7.79 32.79
N GLY A 68 -18.66 7.96 31.61
CA GLY A 68 -19.13 9.25 31.09
C GLY A 68 -17.99 10.15 30.59
N HIS A 69 -16.83 9.56 30.26
CA HIS A 69 -15.63 10.28 29.88
C HIS A 69 -15.00 9.70 28.60
N PRO A 70 -14.20 10.49 27.85
CA PRO A 70 -13.39 9.95 26.75
C PRO A 70 -12.34 8.98 27.29
N ALA A 71 -12.05 7.93 26.52
CA ALA A 71 -11.07 6.91 26.86
C ALA A 71 -10.22 6.51 25.65
N VAL A 72 -8.97 6.13 25.92
CA VAL A 72 -8.03 5.60 24.93
C VAL A 72 -7.96 4.08 25.10
N PRO A 73 -8.61 3.29 24.22
CA PRO A 73 -8.57 1.84 24.33
C PRO A 73 -7.23 1.29 23.84
N ASN A 74 -6.91 0.08 24.24
CA ASN A 74 -5.81 -0.70 23.67
C ASN A 74 -5.96 -0.88 22.14
N GLY A 75 -4.87 -1.26 21.48
CA GLY A 75 -4.89 -1.78 20.10
C GLY A 75 -4.63 -0.76 18.99
N SER A 76 -4.80 0.53 19.26
CA SER A 76 -4.40 1.59 18.32
C SER A 76 -2.88 1.54 18.01
N ILE A 77 -2.49 2.04 16.83
CA ILE A 77 -1.13 1.81 16.33
C ILE A 77 -0.05 2.49 17.17
N GLY A 78 -0.39 3.54 17.93
CA GLY A 78 0.51 4.18 18.89
C GLY A 78 0.95 3.29 20.06
N PHE A 79 0.33 2.12 20.26
CA PHE A 79 0.78 1.13 21.24
C PHE A 79 1.72 0.07 20.66
N ARG A 80 1.87 -0.01 19.33
CA ARG A 80 2.56 -1.16 18.70
C ARG A 80 4.07 -1.17 18.90
N TYR A 81 4.71 0.01 18.92
CA TYR A 81 6.18 0.13 18.92
C TYR A 81 6.72 0.88 20.14
N SER A 82 5.87 1.61 20.86
CA SER A 82 6.24 2.37 22.03
C SER A 82 6.54 1.43 23.21
N GLY A 83 7.52 1.80 24.05
CA GLY A 83 7.84 1.01 25.24
C GLY A 83 6.66 0.99 26.22
N SER A 84 5.95 2.13 26.33
CA SER A 84 4.71 2.23 27.10
C SER A 84 3.52 1.44 26.54
N GLY A 85 3.63 0.94 25.30
CA GLY A 85 2.61 0.15 24.62
C GLY A 85 2.79 -1.36 24.70
N GLU A 86 3.87 -1.85 25.32
CA GLU A 86 4.08 -3.29 25.50
C GLU A 86 2.89 -3.92 26.25
N GLY A 87 2.35 -5.01 25.70
CA GLY A 87 1.15 -5.65 26.22
C GLY A 87 -0.18 -4.97 25.87
N LYS A 88 -0.19 -3.74 25.33
CA LYS A 88 -1.39 -2.94 25.03
C LYS A 88 -1.77 -2.90 23.55
N TRP A 89 -0.97 -3.45 22.66
CA TRP A 89 -1.34 -3.61 21.24
C TRP A 89 -2.20 -4.87 21.04
N ASN A 90 -3.44 -4.81 21.55
CA ASN A 90 -4.43 -5.89 21.51
C ASN A 90 -5.86 -5.29 21.44
N LEU A 91 -6.89 -6.10 21.17
CA LEU A 91 -8.29 -5.65 21.04
C LEU A 91 -9.13 -5.90 22.32
N ASP A 92 -8.48 -5.99 23.48
CA ASP A 92 -9.14 -6.05 24.77
C ASP A 92 -9.53 -4.62 25.19
N LEU A 93 -10.80 -4.42 25.54
CA LEU A 93 -11.32 -3.12 25.97
C LEU A 93 -11.03 -2.85 27.46
N GLU A 94 -10.49 -3.82 28.21
CA GLU A 94 -10.15 -3.67 29.64
C GLU A 94 -11.33 -3.13 30.50
N GLY A 95 -12.56 -3.48 30.12
CA GLY A 95 -13.78 -3.08 30.83
C GLY A 95 -14.35 -1.70 30.45
N ILE A 96 -13.76 -1.02 29.46
CA ILE A 96 -14.36 0.11 28.75
C ILE A 96 -15.65 -0.35 28.07
N GLU A 97 -16.71 0.47 28.16
CA GLU A 97 -17.96 0.25 27.43
C GLU A 97 -18.15 1.36 26.39
N PRO A 98 -17.74 1.14 25.12
CA PRO A 98 -17.83 2.17 24.10
C PRO A 98 -19.28 2.54 23.80
N ALA A 99 -19.59 3.84 23.82
CA ALA A 99 -20.78 4.37 23.19
C ALA A 99 -20.66 4.14 21.67
N LEU A 100 -21.58 3.37 21.09
CA LEU A 100 -21.56 3.16 19.64
C LEU A 100 -22.14 4.37 18.93
N SER A 101 -23.20 4.97 19.49
CA SER A 101 -23.73 6.27 19.07
C SER A 101 -23.64 7.27 20.21
N LEU A 102 -23.34 8.53 19.92
CA LEU A 102 -23.38 9.58 20.95
C LEU A 102 -24.79 9.87 21.49
N ARG A 103 -25.85 9.38 20.83
CA ARG A 103 -27.21 9.42 21.42
C ARG A 103 -27.34 8.62 22.71
N GLU A 104 -26.41 7.69 22.97
CA GLU A 104 -26.38 6.94 24.23
C GLU A 104 -25.96 7.83 25.42
N VAL A 105 -25.32 8.96 25.17
CA VAL A 105 -24.66 9.80 26.20
C VAL A 105 -24.95 11.30 26.09
N SER A 106 -25.45 11.78 24.94
CA SER A 106 -25.75 13.19 24.67
C SER A 106 -27.08 13.34 23.93
N GLY A 107 -27.80 14.43 24.22
CA GLY A 107 -29.00 14.86 23.49
C GLY A 107 -28.72 15.92 22.41
N GLU A 108 -27.48 16.39 22.31
CA GLU A 108 -27.10 17.43 21.34
C GLU A 108 -26.88 16.84 19.94
N SER A 109 -27.13 17.65 18.92
CA SER A 109 -26.92 17.27 17.53
C SER A 109 -26.50 18.46 16.68
N ALA A 110 -25.84 18.17 15.57
CA ALA A 110 -25.40 19.16 14.60
C ALA A 110 -25.66 18.68 13.16
N GLU A 111 -25.96 19.62 12.26
CA GLU A 111 -25.97 19.35 10.82
C GLU A 111 -24.53 19.37 10.28
N ILE A 112 -24.20 18.37 9.48
CA ILE A 112 -22.90 18.20 8.81
C ILE A 112 -23.09 18.05 7.30
N LEU A 113 -22.03 18.37 6.56
CA LEU A 113 -21.92 18.15 5.12
C LEU A 113 -21.12 16.88 4.82
N LEU A 114 -21.63 16.07 3.89
CA LEU A 114 -21.00 14.84 3.42
C LEU A 114 -20.93 14.82 1.89
N PRO A 115 -19.84 14.33 1.27
CA PRO A 115 -19.76 14.24 -0.18
C PRO A 115 -20.61 13.08 -0.71
N CYS A 116 -21.20 13.27 -1.89
CA CYS A 116 -21.89 12.24 -2.66
C CYS A 116 -21.44 12.30 -4.12
N PHE A 117 -21.27 11.13 -4.74
CA PHE A 117 -20.92 11.00 -6.16
C PHE A 117 -21.90 10.00 -6.79
N GLU A 118 -23.01 10.52 -7.29
CA GLU A 118 -24.09 9.72 -7.90
C GLU A 118 -24.41 10.15 -9.32
N GLN A 119 -23.85 11.28 -9.77
CA GLN A 119 -24.06 11.80 -11.11
C GLN A 119 -23.25 11.00 -12.13
N ALA A 120 -23.86 10.69 -13.27
CA ALA A 120 -23.25 9.89 -14.33
C ALA A 120 -22.02 10.57 -14.97
N ASP A 121 -21.91 11.89 -14.87
CA ASP A 121 -20.77 12.67 -15.35
C ASP A 121 -19.61 12.74 -14.34
N GLY A 122 -19.74 12.11 -13.18
CA GLY A 122 -18.75 12.09 -12.11
C GLY A 122 -18.75 13.34 -11.21
N THR A 123 -19.66 14.29 -11.43
CA THR A 123 -19.75 15.48 -10.57
C THR A 123 -20.20 15.11 -9.15
N GLY A 124 -19.52 15.70 -8.16
CA GLY A 124 -19.85 15.52 -6.75
C GLY A 124 -20.94 16.48 -6.28
N SER A 125 -21.87 15.97 -5.46
CA SER A 125 -22.87 16.75 -4.73
C SER A 125 -22.60 16.70 -3.22
N VAL A 126 -23.34 17.50 -2.44
CA VAL A 126 -23.19 17.58 -0.99
C VAL A 126 -24.51 17.20 -0.32
N LEU A 127 -24.44 16.25 0.62
CA LEU A 127 -25.55 15.83 1.47
C LEU A 127 -25.54 16.63 2.78
N ARG A 128 -26.71 17.03 3.25
CA ARG A 128 -26.93 17.64 4.57
C ARG A 128 -27.54 16.63 5.52
N ARG A 129 -26.83 16.27 6.59
CA ARG A 129 -27.26 15.21 7.53
C ARG A 129 -27.00 15.62 8.97
N GLY A 130 -27.85 15.19 9.89
CA GLY A 130 -27.66 15.39 11.32
C GLY A 130 -26.90 14.26 11.99
N VAL A 131 -26.00 14.58 12.92
CA VAL A 131 -25.34 13.61 13.80
C VAL A 131 -25.47 14.04 15.25
N PRO A 132 -25.59 13.11 16.21
CA PRO A 132 -25.41 13.43 17.61
C PRO A 132 -23.97 13.86 17.88
N VAL A 133 -23.80 14.80 18.79
CA VAL A 133 -22.49 15.41 19.10
C VAL A 133 -22.27 15.54 20.60
N ILE A 134 -21.01 15.68 20.97
CA ILE A 134 -20.58 16.13 22.30
C ILE A 134 -19.29 16.95 22.13
N GLU A 135 -19.02 17.85 23.07
CA GLU A 135 -17.74 18.54 23.17
C GLU A 135 -16.78 17.75 24.06
N VAL A 136 -15.56 17.51 23.58
CA VAL A 136 -14.48 16.88 24.34
C VAL A 136 -13.26 17.79 24.26
N GLU A 137 -12.85 18.36 25.40
CA GLU A 137 -11.67 19.23 25.49
C GLU A 137 -11.69 20.39 24.46
N GLY A 138 -12.87 20.97 24.21
CA GLY A 138 -13.08 22.06 23.25
C GLY A 138 -13.24 21.63 21.79
N GLU A 139 -13.19 20.32 21.51
CA GLU A 139 -13.40 19.76 20.17
C GLU A 139 -14.83 19.19 20.05
N LEU A 140 -15.58 19.64 19.04
CA LEU A 140 -16.88 19.06 18.71
C LEU A 140 -16.67 17.73 17.99
N VAL A 141 -17.23 16.64 18.52
CA VAL A 141 -17.00 15.30 17.98
C VAL A 141 -18.30 14.52 17.77
N THR A 142 -18.22 13.53 16.88
CA THR A 142 -19.24 12.48 16.69
C THR A 142 -18.56 11.11 16.54
N THR A 143 -19.31 10.01 16.49
CA THR A 143 -18.73 8.67 16.26
C THR A 143 -18.68 8.33 14.76
N VAL A 144 -17.77 7.43 14.36
CA VAL A 144 -17.78 6.86 13.00
C VAL A 144 -19.11 6.17 12.68
N PHE A 145 -19.74 5.51 13.66
CA PHE A 145 -21.06 4.91 13.49
C PHE A 145 -22.13 5.93 13.13
N ASP A 146 -22.15 7.07 13.82
CA ASP A 146 -23.08 8.16 13.57
C ASP A 146 -22.88 8.77 12.18
N LEU A 147 -21.62 8.95 11.75
CA LEU A 147 -21.27 9.39 10.40
C LEU A 147 -21.70 8.37 9.34
N MET A 148 -21.51 7.08 9.59
CA MET A 148 -21.91 6.01 8.69
C MET A 148 -23.44 6.01 8.51
N LEU A 149 -24.21 6.06 9.60
CA LEU A 149 -25.68 6.14 9.51
C LEU A 149 -26.14 7.39 8.74
N ALA A 150 -25.48 8.53 8.97
CA ALA A 150 -25.74 9.77 8.23
C ALA A 150 -25.47 9.60 6.72
N GLN A 151 -24.32 9.04 6.34
CA GLN A 151 -23.97 8.79 4.93
C GLN A 151 -24.99 7.89 4.25
N TYR A 152 -25.40 6.79 4.90
CA TYR A 152 -26.39 5.85 4.36
C TYR A 152 -27.85 6.37 4.45
N GLY A 153 -28.08 7.63 4.81
CA GLY A 153 -29.41 8.24 4.85
C GLY A 153 -30.34 7.68 5.93
N VAL A 154 -29.79 7.07 6.98
CA VAL A 154 -30.59 6.46 8.06
C VAL A 154 -30.99 7.53 9.08
N GLY A 155 -32.16 8.13 8.85
CA GLY A 155 -32.76 9.13 9.72
C GLY A 155 -33.08 8.60 11.11
N ARG A 156 -32.90 9.46 12.11
CA ARG A 156 -33.21 9.21 13.53
C ARG A 156 -33.93 10.42 14.09
N GLU A 157 -34.94 10.17 14.91
CA GLU A 157 -35.81 11.22 15.46
C GLU A 157 -35.02 12.33 16.16
N GLY A 158 -35.35 13.58 15.85
CA GLY A 158 -34.75 14.78 16.44
C GLY A 158 -33.43 15.24 15.82
N LEU A 159 -32.85 14.49 14.86
CA LEU A 159 -31.63 14.94 14.17
C LEU A 159 -31.96 15.89 13.01
N PRO A 160 -31.19 16.98 12.82
CA PRO A 160 -31.38 17.92 11.71
C PRO A 160 -31.00 17.31 10.36
N GLY A 161 -31.19 18.07 9.28
CA GLY A 161 -30.82 17.69 7.92
C GLY A 161 -31.90 16.93 7.15
N GLU A 162 -31.51 16.40 6.00
CA GLU A 162 -32.40 15.75 5.04
C GLU A 162 -32.31 14.22 5.18
N TRP A 163 -33.44 13.52 5.15
CA TRP A 163 -33.50 12.09 5.43
C TRP A 163 -34.41 11.37 4.45
N ALA A 164 -34.09 10.10 4.17
CA ALA A 164 -34.94 9.27 3.32
C ALA A 164 -36.32 9.07 3.94
N ALA A 165 -37.38 9.21 3.15
CA ALA A 165 -38.74 8.97 3.61
C ALA A 165 -39.02 7.47 3.92
N GLY A 166 -38.24 6.58 3.31
CA GLY A 166 -38.35 5.15 3.47
C GLY A 166 -37.53 4.40 2.42
N TYR A 167 -37.72 3.09 2.31
CA TYR A 167 -37.00 2.29 1.30
C TYR A 167 -37.43 2.56 -0.14
N ASP A 168 -38.65 3.07 -0.34
CA ASP A 168 -39.21 3.40 -1.65
C ASP A 168 -38.83 4.82 -2.13
N ASP A 169 -38.02 5.56 -1.37
CA ASP A 169 -37.58 6.91 -1.71
C ASP A 169 -36.38 6.88 -2.66
N ALA A 170 -36.63 7.05 -3.97
CA ALA A 170 -35.58 7.11 -4.99
C ALA A 170 -34.76 8.41 -4.96
N SER A 171 -35.27 9.48 -4.33
CA SER A 171 -34.64 10.80 -4.35
C SER A 171 -33.50 10.95 -3.35
N THR A 172 -33.43 10.06 -2.36
CA THR A 172 -32.37 10.07 -1.34
C THR A 172 -31.31 9.00 -1.66
N PRO A 173 -30.02 9.36 -1.72
CA PRO A 173 -28.96 8.40 -2.02
C PRO A 173 -28.92 7.21 -1.05
N TYR A 174 -28.50 6.07 -1.59
CA TYR A 174 -28.29 4.79 -0.89
C TYR A 174 -29.54 4.07 -0.36
N THR A 175 -30.75 4.48 -0.75
CA THR A 175 -31.96 3.69 -0.51
C THR A 175 -32.09 2.53 -1.52
N PRO A 176 -32.92 1.50 -1.23
CA PRO A 176 -33.25 0.46 -2.18
C PRO A 176 -33.89 0.97 -3.49
N ALA A 177 -34.74 1.99 -3.44
CA ALA A 177 -35.32 2.59 -4.64
C ALA A 177 -34.28 3.39 -5.45
N TRP A 178 -33.41 4.15 -4.79
CA TRP A 178 -32.33 4.87 -5.45
C TRP A 178 -31.35 3.94 -6.16
N GLN A 179 -30.93 2.84 -5.50
CA GLN A 179 -29.99 1.91 -6.13
C GLN A 179 -30.61 1.18 -7.33
N GLU A 180 -31.94 1.06 -7.39
CA GLU A 180 -32.62 0.44 -8.52
C GLU A 180 -32.44 1.28 -9.79
N GLU A 181 -32.48 2.62 -9.68
CA GLU A 181 -32.23 3.51 -10.80
C GLU A 181 -30.79 3.40 -11.34
N ILE A 182 -29.82 3.13 -10.46
CA ILE A 182 -28.39 3.03 -10.81
C ILE A 182 -28.03 1.65 -11.34
N THR A 183 -28.51 0.59 -10.69
CA THR A 183 -28.06 -0.80 -10.93
C THR A 183 -29.04 -1.62 -11.76
N SER A 184 -30.27 -1.13 -11.92
CA SER A 184 -31.41 -1.89 -12.46
C SER A 184 -31.79 -3.15 -11.65
N VAL A 185 -31.25 -3.34 -10.44
CA VAL A 185 -31.64 -4.42 -9.53
C VAL A 185 -32.90 -3.99 -8.77
N PRO A 186 -34.01 -4.76 -8.79
CA PRO A 186 -35.24 -4.37 -8.11
C PRO A 186 -35.03 -4.12 -6.61
N ALA A 187 -35.56 -3.00 -6.10
CA ALA A 187 -35.47 -2.57 -4.71
C ALA A 187 -35.95 -3.66 -3.75
N GLN A 188 -37.04 -4.35 -4.09
CA GLN A 188 -37.58 -5.45 -3.29
C GLN A 188 -36.62 -6.65 -3.21
N ALA A 189 -35.87 -6.94 -4.28
CA ALA A 189 -34.85 -7.98 -4.27
C ALA A 189 -33.67 -7.57 -3.37
N CYS A 190 -33.22 -6.32 -3.47
CA CYS A 190 -32.17 -5.77 -2.61
C CYS A 190 -32.55 -5.87 -1.12
N ILE A 191 -33.75 -5.41 -0.76
CA ILE A 191 -34.29 -5.47 0.62
C ILE A 191 -34.34 -6.92 1.12
N ARG A 192 -34.88 -7.82 0.30
CA ARG A 192 -35.01 -9.24 0.65
C ARG A 192 -33.65 -9.87 0.94
N VAL A 193 -32.68 -9.70 0.04
CA VAL A 193 -31.34 -10.30 0.18
C VAL A 193 -30.61 -9.71 1.39
N ALA A 194 -30.69 -8.39 1.61
CA ALA A 194 -30.10 -7.75 2.78
C ALA A 194 -30.67 -8.32 4.10
N ARG A 195 -31.99 -8.49 4.18
CA ARG A 195 -32.66 -9.08 5.36
C ARG A 195 -32.31 -10.55 5.57
N GLU A 196 -32.29 -11.36 4.50
CA GLU A 196 -31.91 -12.78 4.57
C GLU A 196 -30.44 -12.93 5.00
N PHE A 197 -29.54 -12.12 4.45
CA PHE A 197 -28.12 -12.12 4.79
C PHE A 197 -27.87 -11.77 6.27
N ALA A 198 -28.50 -10.69 6.75
CA ALA A 198 -28.39 -10.25 8.14
C ALA A 198 -29.03 -11.27 9.09
N ARG A 199 -30.22 -11.79 8.79
CA ARG A 199 -30.87 -12.79 9.63
C ARG A 199 -30.05 -14.08 9.75
N ASN A 200 -29.54 -14.59 8.64
CA ASN A 200 -28.64 -15.75 8.68
C ASN A 200 -27.41 -15.47 9.54
N ALA A 201 -26.80 -14.27 9.42
CA ALA A 201 -25.67 -13.90 10.27
C ALA A 201 -26.03 -13.81 11.76
N GLU A 202 -27.20 -13.27 12.11
CA GLU A 202 -27.72 -13.19 13.49
C GLU A 202 -27.92 -14.59 14.09
N GLU A 203 -28.62 -15.47 13.36
CA GLU A 203 -28.96 -16.82 13.78
C GLU A 203 -27.72 -17.73 13.88
N SER A 204 -26.80 -17.60 12.93
CA SER A 204 -25.60 -18.45 12.84
C SER A 204 -24.37 -17.90 13.54
N LYS A 205 -24.46 -16.70 14.14
CA LYS A 205 -23.32 -15.96 14.73
C LYS A 205 -22.21 -15.69 13.72
N GLY A 206 -22.60 -15.12 12.57
CA GLY A 206 -21.69 -14.54 11.58
C GLY A 206 -21.33 -15.47 10.43
N ARG A 207 -22.11 -16.50 10.12
CA ARG A 207 -21.84 -17.43 9.00
C ARG A 207 -22.50 -16.99 7.69
N SER A 208 -22.33 -15.72 7.35
CA SER A 208 -22.66 -15.17 6.02
C SER A 208 -21.38 -14.68 5.35
N MET A 209 -21.14 -15.09 4.10
CA MET A 209 -19.90 -14.83 3.38
C MET A 209 -20.20 -14.21 2.02
N ILE A 210 -19.30 -13.33 1.56
CA ILE A 210 -19.33 -12.80 0.19
C ILE A 210 -18.03 -13.20 -0.49
N ILE A 211 -18.17 -13.98 -1.56
CA ILE A 211 -17.06 -14.38 -2.44
C ILE A 211 -17.00 -13.38 -3.59
N MET A 212 -15.83 -12.80 -3.83
CA MET A 212 -15.63 -11.78 -4.87
C MET A 212 -14.26 -11.90 -5.54
N GLY A 213 -14.11 -11.30 -6.72
CA GLY A 213 -12.86 -11.32 -7.47
C GLY A 213 -12.71 -10.12 -8.42
N ALA A 214 -12.06 -10.36 -9.56
CA ALA A 214 -11.70 -9.34 -10.54
C ALA A 214 -12.87 -8.47 -11.02
N GLY A 215 -14.09 -9.04 -11.09
CA GLY A 215 -15.28 -8.33 -11.60
C GLY A 215 -15.65 -7.06 -10.84
N ILE A 216 -15.18 -6.89 -9.60
CA ILE A 216 -15.35 -5.65 -8.83
C ILE A 216 -14.01 -4.95 -8.49
N CYS A 217 -12.86 -5.64 -8.41
CA CYS A 217 -11.59 -4.97 -8.09
C CYS A 217 -10.87 -4.36 -9.30
N GLN A 218 -11.21 -4.76 -10.53
CA GLN A 218 -10.59 -4.20 -11.75
C GLN A 218 -11.32 -2.95 -12.25
N TRP A 219 -12.10 -2.30 -11.39
CA TRP A 219 -12.69 -1.00 -11.63
C TRP A 219 -11.86 0.09 -10.95
N PHE A 220 -11.88 1.30 -11.53
CA PHE A 220 -11.18 2.45 -10.96
C PHE A 220 -11.62 2.75 -9.51
N HIS A 221 -12.94 2.67 -9.24
CA HIS A 221 -13.54 2.79 -7.91
C HIS A 221 -13.82 1.44 -7.24
N GLY A 222 -13.00 0.41 -7.53
CA GLY A 222 -13.15 -0.91 -6.92
C GLY A 222 -13.02 -0.87 -5.40
N ASP A 223 -12.28 0.09 -4.85
CA ASP A 223 -12.17 0.37 -3.42
C ASP A 223 -13.54 0.63 -2.76
N THR A 224 -14.41 1.39 -3.42
CA THR A 224 -15.74 1.74 -2.93
C THR A 224 -16.64 0.52 -2.88
N THR A 225 -16.63 -0.32 -3.92
CA THR A 225 -17.35 -1.59 -3.93
C THR A 225 -16.83 -2.56 -2.87
N TYR A 226 -15.50 -2.65 -2.67
CA TYR A 226 -14.91 -3.48 -1.62
C TYR A 226 -15.32 -2.99 -0.23
N ARG A 227 -15.29 -1.67 0.01
CA ARG A 227 -15.70 -1.09 1.29
C ARG A 227 -17.17 -1.32 1.60
N ALA A 228 -18.06 -1.31 0.60
CA ALA A 228 -19.46 -1.67 0.78
C ALA A 228 -19.62 -3.13 1.23
N VAL A 229 -18.89 -4.05 0.61
CA VAL A 229 -18.89 -5.47 1.01
C VAL A 229 -18.29 -5.67 2.40
N LEU A 230 -17.15 -5.02 2.69
CA LEU A 230 -16.50 -5.04 4.00
C LEU A 230 -17.43 -4.50 5.08
N ALA A 231 -18.08 -3.36 4.85
CA ALA A 231 -19.05 -2.79 5.77
C ALA A 231 -20.18 -3.79 6.06
N LEU A 232 -20.76 -4.43 5.04
CA LEU A 232 -21.81 -5.42 5.24
C LEU A 232 -21.36 -6.59 6.12
N VAL A 233 -20.20 -7.20 5.84
CA VAL A 233 -19.71 -8.35 6.62
C VAL A 233 -19.20 -7.98 8.01
N MET A 234 -18.74 -6.74 8.23
CA MET A 234 -18.37 -6.24 9.56
C MET A 234 -19.62 -5.93 10.40
N LEU A 235 -20.61 -5.24 9.81
CA LEU A 235 -21.86 -4.89 10.50
C LEU A 235 -22.66 -6.11 10.92
N THR A 236 -22.55 -7.22 10.21
CA THR A 236 -23.21 -8.48 10.57
C THR A 236 -22.31 -9.45 11.35
N GLY A 237 -21.15 -8.98 11.83
CA GLY A 237 -20.23 -9.78 12.65
C GLY A 237 -19.66 -11.03 11.99
N CYS A 238 -19.57 -11.04 10.65
CA CYS A 238 -19.14 -12.19 9.87
C CYS A 238 -17.62 -12.28 9.70
N MET A 239 -16.91 -11.15 9.76
CA MET A 239 -15.46 -11.13 9.59
C MET A 239 -14.76 -11.86 10.76
N GLY A 240 -13.83 -12.76 10.43
CA GLY A 240 -13.13 -13.60 11.40
C GLY A 240 -13.91 -14.82 11.92
N ARG A 241 -15.04 -15.18 11.30
CA ARG A 241 -15.85 -16.35 11.66
C ARG A 241 -15.77 -17.45 10.61
N ASN A 242 -15.68 -18.70 11.04
CA ASN A 242 -15.71 -19.85 10.13
C ASN A 242 -17.04 -19.92 9.38
N GLY A 243 -16.99 -19.90 8.04
CA GLY A 243 -18.18 -19.85 7.18
C GLY A 243 -18.74 -18.44 6.96
N GLY A 244 -18.04 -17.39 7.38
CA GLY A 244 -18.42 -16.00 7.14
C GLY A 244 -17.26 -15.13 6.66
N GLY A 245 -17.60 -13.90 6.26
CA GLY A 245 -16.63 -12.84 6.03
C GLY A 245 -16.38 -12.48 4.57
N TRP A 246 -15.28 -11.77 4.35
CA TRP A 246 -14.81 -11.30 3.05
C TRP A 246 -13.89 -12.35 2.41
N ALA A 247 -14.33 -12.94 1.31
CA ALA A 247 -13.61 -13.97 0.58
C ALA A 247 -13.20 -13.46 -0.80
N HIS A 248 -12.08 -12.73 -0.84
CA HIS A 248 -11.48 -12.21 -2.07
C HIS A 248 -10.56 -13.23 -2.73
N TYR A 249 -10.80 -13.49 -4.01
CA TYR A 249 -9.97 -14.36 -4.84
C TYR A 249 -9.61 -13.70 -6.18
N VAL A 250 -8.31 -13.56 -6.44
CA VAL A 250 -7.73 -12.99 -7.66
C VAL A 250 -6.61 -13.90 -8.19
N GLY A 251 -5.38 -13.41 -8.27
CA GLY A 251 -4.19 -14.23 -8.49
C GLY A 251 -3.75 -14.98 -7.24
N GLN A 252 -2.79 -15.87 -7.42
CA GLN A 252 -2.22 -16.71 -6.37
C GLN A 252 -1.17 -15.92 -5.55
N GLU A 253 -1.62 -15.07 -4.65
CA GLU A 253 -0.76 -14.14 -3.89
C GLU A 253 -0.15 -14.79 -2.64
N LYS A 254 -0.88 -15.71 -1.99
CA LYS A 254 -0.50 -16.22 -0.67
C LYS A 254 0.57 -17.30 -0.72
N THR A 255 1.81 -16.84 -0.67
CA THR A 255 2.98 -17.66 -0.39
C THR A 255 3.00 -18.04 1.09
N ARG A 256 2.57 -19.27 1.43
CA ARG A 256 2.40 -19.71 2.83
C ARG A 256 3.70 -19.62 3.66
N PRO A 257 4.87 -20.08 3.20
CA PRO A 257 6.14 -19.93 3.91
C PRO A 257 6.80 -18.55 3.64
N ALA A 258 6.03 -17.46 3.79
CA ALA A 258 6.44 -16.11 3.37
C ALA A 258 7.76 -15.64 3.97
N THR A 259 8.01 -15.87 5.27
CA THR A 259 9.22 -15.36 5.95
C THR A 259 10.51 -15.88 5.32
N GLY A 260 10.56 -17.18 5.01
CA GLY A 260 11.72 -17.78 4.35
C GLY A 260 11.82 -17.32 2.89
N TRP A 261 10.69 -17.33 2.17
CA TRP A 261 10.64 -16.95 0.76
C TRP A 261 11.04 -15.49 0.52
N VAL A 262 10.44 -14.52 1.23
CA VAL A 262 10.76 -13.08 1.09
C VAL A 262 12.24 -12.83 1.40
N SER A 263 12.78 -13.49 2.43
CA SER A 263 14.17 -13.32 2.84
C SER A 263 15.13 -13.80 1.77
N LEU A 264 14.90 -14.99 1.20
CA LEU A 264 15.73 -15.54 0.13
C LEU A 264 15.59 -14.74 -1.17
N ALA A 265 14.35 -14.44 -1.59
CA ALA A 265 14.06 -13.73 -2.84
C ALA A 265 14.68 -12.33 -2.89
N ASN A 266 14.91 -11.70 -1.73
CA ASN A 266 15.51 -10.37 -1.61
C ASN A 266 16.94 -10.38 -1.05
N ALA A 267 17.56 -11.56 -0.90
CA ALA A 267 18.90 -11.74 -0.33
C ALA A 267 19.09 -11.06 1.05
N LEU A 268 18.06 -11.07 1.89
CA LEU A 268 18.04 -10.42 3.22
C LEU A 268 18.94 -11.12 4.25
N ASP A 269 19.37 -12.34 3.93
CA ASP A 269 20.41 -13.08 4.63
C ASP A 269 21.82 -12.55 4.35
N TRP A 270 22.02 -11.79 3.27
CA TRP A 270 23.31 -11.20 2.90
C TRP A 270 23.37 -9.68 3.07
N SER A 271 22.31 -8.97 2.67
CA SER A 271 22.29 -7.52 2.62
C SER A 271 20.90 -6.97 2.88
N ARG A 272 20.81 -5.82 3.54
CA ARG A 272 19.55 -5.13 3.82
C ARG A 272 19.79 -3.62 3.71
N PRO A 273 18.85 -2.82 3.18
CA PRO A 273 17.56 -3.21 2.57
C PRO A 273 17.68 -3.58 1.06
N PRO A 274 16.68 -4.28 0.49
CA PRO A 274 16.59 -4.53 -0.95
C PRO A 274 15.99 -3.31 -1.69
N ARG A 275 15.86 -3.40 -3.02
CA ARG A 275 15.12 -2.44 -3.85
C ARG A 275 13.81 -3.06 -4.33
N THR A 276 12.69 -2.67 -3.72
CA THR A 276 11.35 -3.08 -4.14
C THR A 276 10.62 -1.92 -4.81
N MET A 277 9.94 -2.18 -5.93
CA MET A 277 9.28 -1.14 -6.73
C MET A 277 7.81 -1.45 -6.99
N ILE A 278 6.96 -0.42 -6.99
CA ILE A 278 5.55 -0.55 -7.37
C ILE A 278 5.40 -0.60 -8.90
N GLY A 279 4.85 -1.69 -9.43
CA GLY A 279 4.77 -1.89 -10.90
C GLY A 279 3.95 -0.82 -11.63
N THR A 280 2.80 -0.41 -11.08
CA THR A 280 1.92 0.56 -11.74
C THR A 280 2.60 1.92 -11.92
N GLY A 281 3.12 2.51 -10.83
CA GLY A 281 3.80 3.81 -10.89
C GLY A 281 5.07 3.77 -11.74
N TYR A 282 5.83 2.67 -11.68
CA TYR A 282 7.02 2.47 -12.48
C TYR A 282 6.72 2.50 -13.99
N TRP A 283 5.77 1.67 -14.44
CA TRP A 283 5.43 1.60 -15.86
C TRP A 283 4.69 2.84 -16.35
N TYR A 284 3.79 3.39 -15.54
CA TYR A 284 3.09 4.64 -15.85
C TYR A 284 4.08 5.76 -16.18
N MET A 285 5.14 5.90 -15.37
CA MET A 285 6.18 6.90 -15.58
C MET A 285 7.10 6.57 -16.75
N HIS A 286 7.68 5.36 -16.82
CA HIS A 286 8.71 5.05 -17.82
C HIS A 286 8.16 4.71 -19.21
N THR A 287 6.86 4.46 -19.35
CA THR A 287 6.22 4.30 -20.67
C THR A 287 5.50 5.57 -21.12
N ASP A 288 5.66 6.66 -20.38
CA ASP A 288 5.08 7.99 -20.61
C ASP A 288 3.58 8.01 -20.89
N GLN A 289 2.84 7.07 -20.29
CA GLN A 289 1.37 7.07 -20.33
C GLN A 289 0.81 8.35 -19.71
N TRP A 290 1.51 8.87 -18.69
CA TRP A 290 1.20 10.13 -18.02
C TRP A 290 1.12 11.35 -18.93
N ARG A 291 1.69 11.30 -20.14
CA ARG A 291 1.63 12.41 -21.09
C ARG A 291 0.28 12.55 -21.78
N GLN A 292 -0.57 11.53 -21.68
CA GLN A 292 -1.84 11.41 -22.42
C GLN A 292 -3.01 11.02 -21.52
N ASP A 293 -2.84 11.15 -20.20
CA ASP A 293 -3.91 10.84 -19.25
C ASP A 293 -5.15 11.71 -19.53
N GLY A 294 -6.34 11.17 -19.31
CA GLY A 294 -7.58 11.90 -19.60
C GLY A 294 -7.97 12.92 -18.55
N TYR A 295 -7.31 12.92 -17.38
CA TYR A 295 -7.74 13.67 -16.20
C TYR A 295 -6.57 13.95 -15.24
N SER A 296 -6.70 15.03 -14.46
CA SER A 296 -5.81 15.43 -13.38
C SER A 296 -6.23 14.84 -12.04
N ALA A 297 -5.37 14.89 -11.02
CA ALA A 297 -5.65 14.31 -9.71
C ALA A 297 -6.83 14.99 -8.99
N ASP A 298 -7.10 16.27 -9.28
CA ASP A 298 -8.26 16.99 -8.75
C ASP A 298 -9.60 16.59 -9.36
N ALA A 299 -9.64 15.85 -10.46
CA ALA A 299 -10.90 15.31 -10.99
C ALA A 299 -11.60 14.37 -9.98
N LEU A 300 -10.85 13.86 -9.00
CA LEU A 300 -11.32 12.94 -7.96
C LEU A 300 -11.60 13.63 -6.63
N LYS A 301 -11.53 14.97 -6.56
CA LYS A 301 -11.66 15.69 -5.29
C LYS A 301 -13.10 15.66 -4.78
N SER A 302 -13.23 15.62 -3.46
CA SER A 302 -14.50 15.89 -2.79
C SER A 302 -15.04 17.28 -3.18
N PRO A 303 -16.35 17.46 -3.39
CA PRO A 303 -16.95 18.80 -3.52
C PRO A 303 -16.76 19.65 -2.25
N LEU A 304 -16.37 19.03 -1.14
CA LEU A 304 -16.00 19.69 0.12
C LEU A 304 -14.47 19.89 0.26
N SER A 305 -13.69 19.60 -0.78
CA SER A 305 -12.23 19.78 -0.78
C SER A 305 -11.84 21.23 -0.43
N THR A 306 -10.69 21.39 0.22
CA THR A 306 -10.05 22.68 0.52
C THR A 306 -8.96 23.04 -0.49
N GLY A 307 -8.88 22.32 -1.61
CA GLY A 307 -8.05 22.67 -2.76
C GLY A 307 -6.64 22.05 -2.78
N ALA A 308 -6.33 21.11 -1.89
CA ALA A 308 -4.99 20.51 -1.80
C ALA A 308 -4.51 19.78 -3.08
N LEU A 309 -5.45 19.36 -3.95
CA LEU A 309 -5.16 18.69 -5.22
C LEU A 309 -5.36 19.60 -6.43
N ASP A 310 -5.80 20.84 -6.26
CA ASP A 310 -6.27 21.70 -7.36
C ASP A 310 -5.18 21.95 -8.40
N GLY A 311 -5.46 21.57 -9.65
CA GLY A 311 -4.52 21.64 -10.77
C GLY A 311 -3.29 20.75 -10.60
N MET A 312 -3.34 19.71 -9.76
CA MET A 312 -2.27 18.74 -9.58
C MET A 312 -2.34 17.65 -10.66
N HIS A 313 -1.24 17.47 -11.38
CA HIS A 313 -1.12 16.39 -12.36
C HIS A 313 -0.88 15.04 -11.66
N THR A 314 -1.36 13.94 -12.21
CA THR A 314 -1.19 12.59 -11.62
C THR A 314 0.29 12.21 -11.49
N ALA A 315 1.13 12.59 -12.46
CA ALA A 315 2.59 12.41 -12.38
C ALA A 315 3.23 13.19 -11.22
N ASP A 316 2.75 14.42 -10.94
CA ASP A 316 3.24 15.22 -9.81
C ASP A 316 2.83 14.60 -8.48
N ALA A 317 1.62 14.02 -8.40
CA ALA A 317 1.18 13.29 -7.21
C ALA A 317 2.07 12.08 -6.92
N LEU A 318 2.48 11.35 -7.96
CA LEU A 318 3.41 10.24 -7.83
C LEU A 318 4.82 10.73 -7.42
N ALA A 319 5.34 11.79 -8.04
CA ALA A 319 6.60 12.42 -7.65
C ALA A 319 6.59 12.93 -6.20
N GLN A 320 5.46 13.51 -5.75
CA GLN A 320 5.26 13.91 -4.36
C GLN A 320 5.30 12.69 -3.43
N SER A 321 4.58 11.62 -3.76
CA SER A 321 4.58 10.41 -2.95
C SER A 321 5.99 9.80 -2.79
N ALA A 322 6.82 9.83 -3.84
CA ALA A 322 8.18 9.32 -3.79
C ALA A 322 9.09 10.20 -2.90
N ARG A 323 9.09 11.53 -3.08
CA ARG A 323 9.96 12.44 -2.31
C ARG A 323 9.59 12.53 -0.83
N LEU A 324 8.35 12.24 -0.46
CA LEU A 324 7.88 12.19 0.94
C LEU A 324 8.11 10.83 1.60
N GLY A 325 8.66 9.86 0.87
CA GLY A 325 8.91 8.52 1.35
C GLY A 325 7.65 7.68 1.48
N TRP A 326 6.56 7.99 0.77
CA TRP A 326 5.34 7.18 0.81
C TRP A 326 5.40 5.99 -0.15
N MET A 327 6.02 6.18 -1.31
CA MET A 327 6.18 5.14 -2.34
C MET A 327 7.65 5.02 -2.76
N PRO A 328 8.11 3.82 -3.16
CA PRO A 328 9.44 3.67 -3.73
C PRO A 328 9.46 4.20 -5.17
N PHE A 329 10.63 4.65 -5.64
CA PHE A 329 10.87 4.88 -7.06
C PHE A 329 12.33 4.55 -7.42
N TYR A 330 12.52 3.81 -8.51
CA TYR A 330 13.83 3.43 -9.05
C TYR A 330 13.80 3.61 -10.57
N PRO A 331 14.85 4.13 -11.23
CA PRO A 331 16.04 4.78 -10.68
C PRO A 331 15.71 5.87 -9.65
N GLN A 332 16.63 6.12 -8.71
CA GLN A 332 16.32 6.93 -7.52
C GLN A 332 16.64 8.40 -7.71
N PHE A 333 17.79 8.65 -8.35
CA PHE A 333 18.41 9.94 -8.48
C PHE A 333 18.94 10.10 -9.90
N ASP A 334 19.17 11.34 -10.30
CA ASP A 334 19.86 11.75 -11.53
C ASP A 334 21.37 11.44 -11.55
N ARG A 335 21.85 10.67 -10.57
CA ARG A 335 23.24 10.25 -10.43
C ARG A 335 23.33 8.81 -9.96
N ASN A 336 24.45 8.16 -10.31
CA ASN A 336 24.71 6.78 -9.94
C ASN A 336 24.77 6.63 -8.40
N PRO A 337 23.92 5.78 -7.79
CA PRO A 337 23.86 5.63 -6.34
C PRO A 337 25.12 5.02 -5.72
N LEU A 338 26.01 4.40 -6.52
CA LEU A 338 27.31 3.94 -6.05
C LEU A 338 28.26 5.12 -5.82
N ASP A 339 28.30 6.04 -6.78
CA ASP A 339 29.18 7.21 -6.72
C ASP A 339 28.68 8.21 -5.67
N LEU A 340 27.36 8.35 -5.52
CA LEU A 340 26.75 9.14 -4.44
C LEU A 340 27.09 8.62 -3.03
N ALA A 341 27.20 7.30 -2.86
CA ALA A 341 27.62 6.73 -1.58
C ALA A 341 29.06 7.13 -1.26
N ASP A 342 29.96 7.02 -2.25
CA ASP A 342 31.37 7.41 -2.12
C ASP A 342 31.51 8.92 -1.81
N GLU A 343 30.77 9.78 -2.51
CA GLU A 343 30.72 11.23 -2.28
C GLU A 343 30.25 11.58 -0.85
N ALA A 344 29.13 10.97 -0.42
CA ALA A 344 28.54 11.28 0.88
C ALA A 344 29.45 10.85 2.04
N GLU A 345 30.09 9.69 1.93
CA GLU A 345 31.03 9.22 2.94
C GLU A 345 32.31 10.05 2.98
N ALA A 346 32.82 10.49 1.82
CA ALA A 346 33.94 11.43 1.76
C ALA A 346 33.60 12.75 2.46
N ALA A 347 32.38 13.27 2.27
CA ALA A 347 31.91 14.47 2.95
C ALA A 347 31.81 14.28 4.48
N VAL A 348 31.32 13.13 4.94
CA VAL A 348 31.29 12.79 6.37
C VAL A 348 32.70 12.68 6.94
N ALA A 349 33.62 12.00 6.25
CA ALA A 349 35.01 11.87 6.67
C ALA A 349 35.74 13.23 6.70
N ALA A 350 35.40 14.15 5.79
CA ALA A 350 35.92 15.52 5.76
C ALA A 350 35.27 16.45 6.79
N GLY A 351 34.23 16.01 7.51
CA GLY A 351 33.48 16.81 8.47
C GLY A 351 32.59 17.89 7.84
N THR A 352 32.34 17.82 6.52
CA THR A 352 31.45 18.75 5.80
C THR A 352 30.00 18.28 5.78
N ALA A 353 29.73 17.03 6.18
CA ALA A 353 28.40 16.48 6.43
C ALA A 353 28.36 15.74 7.77
N LYS A 354 27.20 15.76 8.44
CA LYS A 354 27.00 15.06 9.72
C LYS A 354 26.97 13.54 9.55
N ASP A 355 26.20 13.09 8.58
CA ASP A 355 26.01 11.68 8.24
C ASP A 355 25.56 11.56 6.77
N THR A 356 25.65 10.36 6.20
CA THR A 356 25.28 10.11 4.80
C THR A 356 23.81 10.46 4.49
N PRO A 357 22.81 10.07 5.32
CA PRO A 357 21.43 10.46 5.07
C PRO A 357 21.21 11.98 5.05
N GLY A 358 21.85 12.72 5.95
CA GLY A 358 21.82 14.17 6.01
C GLY A 358 22.44 14.81 4.77
N TYR A 359 23.58 14.32 4.31
CA TYR A 359 24.20 14.79 3.05
C TYR A 359 23.23 14.69 1.87
N ILE A 360 22.55 13.54 1.73
CA ILE A 360 21.58 13.32 0.65
C ILE A 360 20.34 14.19 0.82
N ALA A 361 19.83 14.34 2.05
CA ALA A 361 18.71 15.22 2.34
C ALA A 361 19.01 16.67 1.97
N ASP A 362 20.19 17.16 2.35
CA ASP A 362 20.65 18.51 2.02
C ASP A 362 20.81 18.68 0.52
N ALA A 363 21.42 17.70 -0.18
CA ALA A 363 21.61 17.72 -1.62
C ALA A 363 20.27 17.75 -2.40
N LEU A 364 19.26 17.03 -1.91
CA LEU A 364 17.90 17.04 -2.47
C LEU A 364 17.18 18.36 -2.16
N LYS A 365 17.31 18.88 -0.94
CA LYS A 365 16.69 20.15 -0.52
C LYS A 365 17.29 21.35 -1.25
N ASN A 366 18.60 21.35 -1.48
CA ASN A 366 19.32 22.43 -2.17
C ASN A 366 19.39 22.25 -3.71
N ARG A 367 18.84 21.14 -4.24
CA ARG A 367 18.76 20.84 -5.68
C ARG A 367 20.11 20.62 -6.37
N THR A 368 21.14 20.21 -5.62
CA THR A 368 22.39 19.67 -6.19
C THR A 368 22.31 18.17 -6.49
N LEU A 369 21.24 17.52 -6.04
CA LEU A 369 20.80 16.17 -6.41
C LEU A 369 19.31 16.24 -6.75
N ASN A 370 18.86 15.57 -7.80
CA ASN A 370 17.44 15.52 -8.15
C ASN A 370 16.92 14.07 -8.13
N PRO A 371 15.69 13.82 -7.63
CA PRO A 371 15.05 12.54 -7.80
C PRO A 371 14.81 12.21 -9.27
N ALA A 372 15.15 10.99 -9.70
CA ALA A 372 15.00 10.58 -11.10
C ALA A 372 13.55 10.64 -11.60
N ILE A 373 12.56 10.46 -10.71
CA ILE A 373 11.14 10.55 -11.04
C ILE A 373 10.72 11.94 -11.56
N GLU A 374 11.48 12.98 -11.24
CA GLU A 374 11.20 14.34 -11.67
C GLU A 374 11.67 14.62 -13.10
N ASP A 375 12.46 13.71 -13.70
CA ASP A 375 12.90 13.78 -15.09
C ASP A 375 13.10 12.36 -15.66
N VAL A 376 12.02 11.58 -15.74
CA VAL A 376 12.03 10.17 -16.23
C VAL A 376 12.34 10.01 -17.72
N ASP A 377 12.44 11.14 -18.43
CA ASP A 377 12.79 11.27 -19.83
C ASP A 377 14.24 11.77 -20.01
N ALA A 378 15.02 11.90 -18.93
CA ALA A 378 16.47 12.06 -19.03
C ALA A 378 17.15 10.67 -19.16
N PRO A 379 18.15 10.51 -20.05
CA PRO A 379 18.79 9.21 -20.31
C PRO A 379 19.41 8.53 -19.07
N GLU A 380 19.80 9.29 -18.06
CA GLU A 380 20.32 8.81 -16.78
C GLU A 380 19.25 8.24 -15.84
N ASN A 381 17.96 8.52 -16.11
CA ASN A 381 16.84 8.30 -15.17
C ASN A 381 15.89 7.16 -15.54
N TRP A 382 16.10 6.45 -16.66
CA TRP A 382 15.23 5.35 -17.08
C TRP A 382 15.91 3.98 -17.01
N PRO A 383 15.13 2.88 -16.92
CA PRO A 383 15.70 1.54 -16.97
C PRO A 383 16.29 1.20 -18.33
N ARG A 384 17.49 0.61 -18.30
CA ARG A 384 18.22 0.18 -19.50
C ARG A 384 18.18 -1.32 -19.75
N THR A 385 17.98 -2.12 -18.70
CA THR A 385 17.92 -3.57 -18.83
C THR A 385 16.70 -4.11 -18.10
N LEU A 386 15.96 -4.99 -18.76
CA LEU A 386 14.78 -5.65 -18.22
C LEU A 386 14.91 -7.15 -18.44
N VAL A 387 14.79 -7.91 -17.35
CA VAL A 387 14.77 -9.38 -17.38
C VAL A 387 13.36 -9.84 -17.01
N LEU A 388 12.70 -10.57 -17.91
CA LEU A 388 11.35 -11.09 -17.72
C LEU A 388 11.37 -12.62 -17.68
N TRP A 389 10.98 -13.20 -16.56
CA TRP A 389 10.80 -14.65 -16.42
C TRP A 389 9.49 -14.91 -15.70
N ARG A 390 8.84 -16.04 -16.02
CA ARG A 390 7.51 -16.39 -15.48
C ARG A 390 6.46 -15.29 -15.72
N SER A 391 6.64 -14.50 -16.77
CA SER A 391 5.81 -13.33 -17.10
C SER A 391 5.71 -13.17 -18.61
N ASN A 392 4.49 -12.89 -19.08
CA ASN A 392 4.24 -12.45 -20.44
C ASN A 392 3.76 -10.99 -20.43
N LEU A 393 4.63 -10.06 -20.00
CA LEU A 393 4.31 -8.66 -19.79
C LEU A 393 3.61 -8.03 -21.01
N PHE A 394 4.25 -8.09 -22.18
CA PHE A 394 3.77 -7.45 -23.42
C PHE A 394 2.60 -8.18 -24.09
N GLY A 395 2.27 -9.39 -23.64
CA GLY A 395 1.13 -10.15 -24.15
C GLY A 395 0.00 -10.34 -23.15
N SER A 396 0.09 -9.74 -21.95
CA SER A 396 -0.88 -9.99 -20.88
C SER A 396 -1.03 -8.81 -19.92
N SER A 397 0.03 -8.42 -19.21
CA SER A 397 -0.12 -7.52 -18.06
C SER A 397 0.20 -6.05 -18.34
N ALA A 398 0.77 -5.71 -19.50
CA ALA A 398 1.08 -4.34 -19.92
C ALA A 398 -0.20 -3.59 -20.33
N LYS A 399 -0.75 -2.79 -19.42
CA LYS A 399 -1.87 -1.88 -19.71
C LYS A 399 -1.30 -0.69 -20.47
N GLY A 400 -1.93 -0.33 -21.59
CA GLY A 400 -1.36 0.63 -22.52
C GLY A 400 -0.20 0.05 -23.33
N ASN A 401 -0.32 -1.18 -23.83
CA ASN A 401 0.75 -1.89 -24.54
C ASN A 401 1.45 -1.05 -25.63
N GLU A 402 0.71 -0.27 -26.41
CA GLU A 402 1.29 0.56 -27.47
C GLU A 402 2.29 1.61 -26.94
N TYR A 403 2.10 2.09 -25.71
CA TYR A 403 3.06 2.98 -25.04
C TYR A 403 4.34 2.26 -24.63
N PHE A 404 4.23 0.98 -24.22
CA PHE A 404 5.40 0.14 -24.00
C PHE A 404 6.18 -0.05 -25.31
N LEU A 405 5.49 -0.40 -26.40
CA LEU A 405 6.12 -0.59 -27.70
C LEU A 405 6.85 0.68 -28.18
N ARG A 406 6.21 1.85 -28.05
CA ARG A 406 6.80 3.14 -28.45
C ARG A 406 7.95 3.57 -27.52
N ASN A 407 7.64 3.79 -26.26
CA ASN A 407 8.52 4.52 -25.35
C ASN A 407 9.57 3.62 -24.69
N LEU A 408 9.22 2.36 -24.39
CA LEU A 408 10.15 1.42 -23.79
C LEU A 408 10.99 0.68 -24.85
N LEU A 409 10.34 0.09 -25.87
CA LEU A 409 11.02 -0.75 -26.86
C LEU A 409 11.49 -0.01 -28.11
N GLY A 410 10.88 1.13 -28.45
CA GLY A 410 11.23 1.87 -29.68
C GLY A 410 10.82 1.15 -30.97
N THR A 411 9.74 0.37 -30.91
CA THR A 411 9.23 -0.41 -32.05
C THR A 411 8.00 0.24 -32.70
N HIS A 412 7.54 -0.35 -33.81
CA HIS A 412 6.24 -0.02 -34.39
C HIS A 412 5.13 -0.08 -33.33
N ASN A 413 4.26 0.91 -33.36
CA ASN A 413 3.16 1.08 -32.41
C ASN A 413 1.99 1.79 -33.10
N ASN A 414 0.80 1.74 -32.48
CA ASN A 414 -0.42 2.39 -32.97
C ASN A 414 -0.98 3.40 -31.95
N VAL A 415 -0.12 4.16 -31.25
CA VAL A 415 -0.59 5.22 -30.34
C VAL A 415 -1.27 6.33 -31.16
N LEU A 416 -2.56 6.55 -30.92
CA LEU A 416 -3.36 7.59 -31.59
C LEU A 416 -3.53 8.86 -30.74
N GLY A 417 -3.29 8.75 -29.42
CA GLY A 417 -3.47 9.83 -28.47
C GLY A 417 -2.46 10.95 -28.69
N LYS A 418 -2.92 12.18 -28.44
CA LYS A 418 -2.07 13.37 -28.43
C LYS A 418 -1.66 13.66 -27.00
N ASP A 419 -0.47 14.23 -26.87
CA ASP A 419 0.02 14.73 -25.61
C ASP A 419 -0.87 15.86 -25.05
N HIS A 420 -0.82 16.04 -23.74
CA HIS A 420 -1.51 17.12 -23.03
C HIS A 420 -1.23 18.51 -23.63
N ALA A 421 -2.28 19.32 -23.70
CA ALA A 421 -2.16 20.75 -23.98
C ALA A 421 -1.33 21.46 -22.88
N GLU A 422 -0.74 22.60 -23.21
CA GLU A 422 0.23 23.29 -22.33
C GLU A 422 -0.27 23.58 -20.92
N GLY A 423 -1.55 23.93 -20.75
CA GLY A 423 -2.16 24.18 -19.44
C GLY A 423 -2.45 22.94 -18.59
N LEU A 424 -2.21 21.73 -19.10
CA LEU A 424 -2.45 20.45 -18.42
C LEU A 424 -1.16 19.66 -18.13
N LYS A 425 0.01 20.26 -18.39
CA LYS A 425 1.30 19.62 -18.13
C LYS A 425 1.62 19.58 -16.63
N PRO A 426 2.39 18.59 -16.15
CA PRO A 426 2.90 18.57 -14.79
C PRO A 426 3.79 19.79 -14.46
N LYS A 427 3.87 20.10 -13.17
CA LYS A 427 4.69 21.17 -12.61
C LYS A 427 6.00 20.65 -12.01
N ASP A 428 5.98 19.49 -11.35
CA ASP A 428 7.14 18.91 -10.67
C ASP A 428 7.92 17.95 -11.59
N VAL A 429 7.21 17.18 -12.42
CA VAL A 429 7.81 16.29 -13.43
C VAL A 429 8.11 17.10 -14.69
N LYS A 430 9.35 17.04 -15.14
CA LYS A 430 9.81 17.79 -16.32
C LYS A 430 9.17 17.26 -17.59
N TRP A 431 8.69 18.18 -18.41
CA TRP A 431 8.17 17.90 -19.74
C TRP A 431 9.24 18.09 -20.81
N HIS A 432 9.55 17.05 -21.57
CA HIS A 432 10.31 17.15 -22.82
C HIS A 432 9.36 17.27 -24.01
N GLU A 433 9.66 18.17 -24.95
CA GLU A 433 8.83 18.40 -26.14
C GLU A 433 8.60 17.12 -26.93
N HIS A 434 9.63 16.30 -27.06
CA HIS A 434 9.57 14.96 -27.63
C HIS A 434 9.87 13.94 -26.54
N ALA A 435 8.93 13.02 -26.31
CA ALA A 435 9.18 11.86 -25.46
C ALA A 435 10.26 10.99 -26.11
N PRO A 436 11.22 10.46 -25.34
CA PRO A 436 12.17 9.48 -25.84
C PRO A 436 11.46 8.17 -26.23
N GLU A 437 11.93 7.54 -27.31
CA GLU A 437 11.50 6.22 -27.74
C GLU A 437 12.65 5.22 -27.55
N GLY A 438 12.32 3.96 -27.24
CA GLY A 438 13.33 2.92 -27.05
C GLY A 438 14.26 3.14 -25.86
N LYS A 439 13.68 3.45 -24.68
CA LYS A 439 14.46 3.64 -23.43
C LYS A 439 15.29 2.41 -23.03
N LEU A 440 14.85 1.21 -23.41
CA LEU A 440 15.48 -0.04 -23.01
C LEU A 440 16.63 -0.42 -23.96
N ASP A 441 17.82 -0.64 -23.40
CA ASP A 441 18.99 -1.09 -24.16
C ASP A 441 19.02 -2.62 -24.34
N LEU A 442 18.39 -3.38 -23.42
CA LEU A 442 18.35 -4.84 -23.46
C LEU A 442 17.09 -5.41 -22.80
N LEU A 443 16.31 -6.15 -23.59
CA LEU A 443 15.21 -7.01 -23.13
C LEU A 443 15.62 -8.48 -23.17
N VAL A 444 15.73 -9.07 -21.98
CA VAL A 444 15.94 -10.51 -21.83
C VAL A 444 14.65 -11.15 -21.33
N SER A 445 14.27 -12.29 -21.92
CA SER A 445 13.21 -13.12 -21.36
C SER A 445 13.62 -14.58 -21.18
N ALA A 446 12.96 -15.27 -20.26
CA ALA A 446 13.07 -16.71 -20.08
C ALA A 446 11.66 -17.33 -20.06
N ASP A 447 11.42 -18.25 -21.01
CA ASP A 447 10.13 -18.94 -21.14
C ASP A 447 10.33 -20.31 -21.79
N PHE A 448 9.42 -21.25 -21.50
CA PHE A 448 9.42 -22.58 -22.12
C PHE A 448 8.62 -22.59 -23.44
N ARG A 449 7.99 -21.48 -23.79
CA ARG A 449 7.28 -21.28 -25.07
C ARG A 449 7.52 -19.87 -25.62
N MET A 450 7.40 -19.72 -26.93
CA MET A 450 7.51 -18.42 -27.60
C MET A 450 6.22 -17.59 -27.37
N THR A 451 6.22 -16.69 -26.39
CA THR A 451 5.14 -15.75 -26.07
C THR A 451 5.28 -14.42 -26.82
N SER A 452 4.30 -13.52 -26.72
CA SER A 452 4.42 -12.16 -27.24
C SER A 452 5.62 -11.42 -26.66
N THR A 453 5.95 -11.66 -25.40
CA THR A 453 7.13 -11.07 -24.75
C THR A 453 8.42 -11.61 -25.35
N THR A 454 8.55 -12.91 -25.55
CA THR A 454 9.77 -13.49 -26.13
C THR A 454 9.94 -13.11 -27.59
N LEU A 455 8.85 -12.93 -28.35
CA LEU A 455 8.89 -12.42 -29.73
C LEU A 455 9.45 -10.99 -29.84
N LEU A 456 9.31 -10.20 -28.76
CA LEU A 456 9.80 -8.82 -28.69
C LEU A 456 11.16 -8.71 -27.97
N SER A 457 11.67 -9.81 -27.41
CA SER A 457 12.92 -9.79 -26.62
C SER A 457 14.15 -9.88 -27.51
N ASP A 458 15.24 -9.22 -27.10
CA ASP A 458 16.55 -9.31 -27.76
C ASP A 458 17.20 -10.67 -27.49
N VAL A 459 17.04 -11.18 -26.27
CA VAL A 459 17.58 -12.47 -25.84
C VAL A 459 16.46 -13.29 -25.20
N VAL A 460 16.35 -14.56 -25.63
CA VAL A 460 15.40 -15.53 -25.06
C VAL A 460 16.17 -16.73 -24.52
N PHE A 461 16.04 -16.98 -23.22
CA PHE A 461 16.54 -18.20 -22.58
C PHE A 461 15.47 -19.29 -22.57
N PRO A 462 15.80 -20.53 -22.97
CA PRO A 462 14.86 -21.65 -22.92
C PRO A 462 14.66 -22.11 -21.46
N ALA A 463 13.50 -21.82 -20.88
CA ALA A 463 13.18 -22.24 -19.52
C ALA A 463 12.67 -23.69 -19.48
N ALA A 464 12.98 -24.41 -18.40
CA ALA A 464 12.40 -25.71 -18.10
C ALA A 464 10.91 -25.55 -17.74
N THR A 465 10.10 -26.52 -18.14
CA THR A 465 8.70 -26.58 -17.73
C THR A 465 8.56 -26.92 -16.24
N TRP A 466 7.34 -26.87 -15.74
CA TRP A 466 6.96 -27.21 -14.37
C TRP A 466 7.07 -28.72 -14.09
N TYR A 467 7.19 -29.57 -15.12
CA TYR A 467 7.44 -31.01 -15.00
C TYR A 467 8.93 -31.38 -15.07
N GLU A 468 9.83 -30.40 -15.13
CA GLU A 468 11.26 -30.62 -15.35
C GLU A 468 12.10 -29.91 -14.27
N LYS A 469 11.47 -29.46 -13.17
CA LYS A 469 12.14 -28.74 -12.10
C LYS A 469 11.58 -29.02 -10.72
N HIS A 470 12.44 -28.82 -9.71
CA HIS A 470 12.04 -28.74 -8.32
C HIS A 470 11.63 -27.30 -7.98
N ASP A 471 10.45 -27.15 -7.39
CA ASP A 471 9.96 -25.88 -6.83
C ASP A 471 8.83 -26.16 -5.83
N LEU A 472 8.34 -25.14 -5.15
CA LEU A 472 7.18 -25.23 -4.25
C LEU A 472 6.03 -24.36 -4.76
N SER A 473 4.80 -24.81 -4.48
CA SER A 473 3.59 -24.05 -4.75
C SER A 473 2.64 -24.09 -3.56
N SER A 474 1.99 -22.95 -3.31
CA SER A 474 0.95 -22.77 -2.30
C SER A 474 -0.07 -21.73 -2.76
N THR A 475 -1.31 -21.83 -2.29
CA THR A 475 -2.39 -20.90 -2.66
C THR A 475 -3.27 -20.57 -1.45
N ASP A 476 -4.03 -19.50 -1.57
CA ASP A 476 -5.11 -19.09 -0.66
C ASP A 476 -6.14 -20.19 -0.41
N MET A 477 -6.49 -20.92 -1.48
CA MET A 477 -7.63 -21.83 -1.52
C MET A 477 -7.55 -23.02 -0.56
N HIS A 478 -6.34 -23.50 -0.26
CA HIS A 478 -6.14 -24.68 0.58
C HIS A 478 -4.85 -24.60 1.40
N PRO A 479 -4.78 -25.26 2.57
CA PRO A 479 -3.65 -25.15 3.48
C PRO A 479 -2.37 -25.89 3.04
N PHE A 480 -2.43 -26.66 1.94
CA PHE A 480 -1.31 -27.47 1.49
C PHE A 480 -0.19 -26.65 0.83
N VAL A 481 1.05 -27.07 1.07
CA VAL A 481 2.23 -26.73 0.27
C VAL A 481 2.64 -28.01 -0.44
N HIS A 482 2.82 -27.96 -1.75
CA HIS A 482 3.23 -29.11 -2.55
C HIS A 482 4.39 -28.75 -3.48
N ALA A 483 5.13 -29.76 -3.91
CA ALA A 483 6.31 -29.59 -4.75
C ALA A 483 5.99 -29.81 -6.24
N PHE A 484 6.69 -29.10 -7.10
CA PHE A 484 6.97 -29.57 -8.46
C PHE A 484 8.14 -30.55 -8.39
N THR A 485 8.06 -31.63 -9.18
CA THR A 485 9.08 -32.68 -9.22
C THR A 485 9.36 -33.01 -10.69
N PRO A 486 10.64 -33.07 -11.10
CA PRO A 486 10.99 -33.40 -12.47
C PRO A 486 10.54 -34.83 -12.79
N ALA A 487 9.71 -34.98 -13.83
CA ALA A 487 9.38 -36.25 -14.45
C ALA A 487 10.54 -36.75 -15.34
N ILE A 488 11.27 -35.81 -15.94
CA ILE A 488 12.51 -36.01 -16.70
C ILE A 488 13.46 -34.84 -16.40
N ASP A 489 14.74 -35.01 -16.73
CA ASP A 489 15.69 -33.89 -16.76
C ASP A 489 15.27 -32.86 -17.82
N PRO A 490 15.57 -31.56 -17.64
CA PRO A 490 15.31 -30.52 -18.62
C PRO A 490 15.83 -30.91 -20.02
N PRO A 491 14.96 -31.05 -21.04
CA PRO A 491 15.36 -31.49 -22.36
C PRO A 491 16.09 -30.39 -23.14
N TRP A 492 16.83 -30.80 -24.18
CA TRP A 492 17.61 -29.89 -25.04
C TRP A 492 18.60 -29.03 -24.22
N GLU A 493 18.56 -27.72 -24.41
CA GLU A 493 19.38 -26.75 -23.68
C GLU A 493 18.56 -26.00 -22.61
N THR A 494 17.34 -26.49 -22.31
CA THR A 494 16.50 -25.86 -21.30
C THR A 494 17.15 -25.93 -19.92
N LYS A 495 16.91 -24.90 -19.12
CA LYS A 495 17.40 -24.82 -17.74
C LYS A 495 16.28 -24.38 -16.82
N THR A 496 16.34 -24.83 -15.56
CA THR A 496 15.45 -24.25 -14.55
C THR A 496 15.75 -22.76 -14.39
N ASP A 497 14.75 -21.98 -13.93
CA ASP A 497 14.97 -20.55 -13.64
C ASP A 497 16.13 -20.38 -12.64
N PHE A 498 16.18 -21.26 -11.64
CA PHE A 498 17.23 -21.31 -10.63
C PHE A 498 18.62 -21.47 -11.27
N ASP A 499 18.83 -22.49 -12.09
CA ASP A 499 20.12 -22.73 -12.75
C ASP A 499 20.52 -21.59 -13.69
N THR A 500 19.55 -21.02 -14.41
CA THR A 500 19.78 -19.89 -15.31
C THR A 500 20.33 -18.69 -14.54
N PHE A 501 19.70 -18.31 -13.42
CA PHE A 501 20.18 -17.19 -12.61
C PHE A 501 21.51 -17.50 -11.91
N HIS A 502 21.80 -18.75 -11.54
CA HIS A 502 23.11 -19.13 -11.02
C HIS A 502 24.23 -18.99 -12.06
N LEU A 503 24.00 -19.39 -13.31
CA LEU A 503 24.97 -19.22 -14.39
C LEU A 503 25.21 -17.74 -14.72
N LEU A 504 24.13 -16.95 -14.77
CA LEU A 504 24.24 -15.50 -14.95
C LEU A 504 25.01 -14.84 -13.81
N ALA A 505 24.77 -15.26 -12.57
CA ALA A 505 25.49 -14.76 -11.40
C ALA A 505 26.99 -15.08 -11.46
N GLN A 506 27.37 -16.29 -11.91
CA GLN A 506 28.78 -16.66 -12.10
C GLN A 506 29.49 -15.76 -13.11
N GLU A 507 28.86 -15.55 -14.27
CA GLU A 507 29.47 -14.71 -15.32
C GLU A 507 29.49 -13.24 -14.92
N PHE A 508 28.42 -12.74 -14.29
CA PHE A 508 28.38 -11.41 -13.72
C PHE A 508 29.49 -11.20 -12.68
N SER A 509 29.65 -12.13 -11.73
CA SER A 509 30.71 -12.08 -10.72
C SER A 509 32.11 -12.12 -11.32
N ARG A 510 32.31 -12.89 -12.40
CA ARG A 510 33.58 -12.93 -13.14
C ARG A 510 33.93 -11.57 -13.73
N LEU A 511 32.98 -10.94 -14.42
CA LEU A 511 33.16 -9.62 -15.04
C LEU A 511 33.27 -8.50 -13.99
N ALA A 512 32.53 -8.60 -12.89
CA ALA A 512 32.52 -7.62 -11.81
C ALA A 512 33.90 -7.45 -11.16
N LYS A 513 34.77 -8.47 -11.18
CA LYS A 513 36.16 -8.36 -10.70
C LYS A 513 36.95 -7.25 -11.40
N THR A 514 36.65 -6.99 -12.66
CA THR A 514 37.31 -5.95 -13.45
C THR A 514 36.55 -4.64 -13.40
N HIS A 515 35.21 -4.67 -13.39
CA HIS A 515 34.40 -3.48 -13.66
C HIS A 515 33.74 -2.84 -12.43
N LEU A 516 33.53 -3.58 -11.34
CA LEU A 516 32.74 -3.10 -10.20
C LEU A 516 33.43 -3.30 -8.84
N GLY A 517 33.97 -4.49 -8.58
CA GLY A 517 34.58 -4.81 -7.30
C GLY A 517 33.57 -4.77 -6.14
N VAL A 518 34.05 -4.31 -4.97
CA VAL A 518 33.22 -4.00 -3.80
C VAL A 518 32.87 -2.52 -3.83
N ARG A 519 31.58 -2.20 -3.77
CA ARG A 519 31.08 -0.81 -3.76
C ARG A 519 30.10 -0.60 -2.63
N ARG A 520 29.93 0.65 -2.24
CA ARG A 520 28.83 1.07 -1.37
C ARG A 520 27.72 1.63 -2.23
N ASP A 521 26.48 1.30 -1.90
CA ASP A 521 25.30 1.64 -2.68
C ASP A 521 24.30 2.39 -1.82
N LEU A 522 23.91 3.58 -2.29
CA LEU A 522 22.88 4.38 -1.65
C LEU A 522 21.48 3.86 -2.04
N VAL A 523 20.68 3.52 -1.02
CA VAL A 523 19.33 3.00 -1.17
C VAL A 523 18.35 3.87 -0.38
N SER A 524 17.49 4.57 -1.11
CA SER A 524 16.26 5.23 -0.68
C SER A 524 15.19 4.17 -0.45
N VAL A 525 14.63 4.15 0.75
CA VAL A 525 13.59 3.22 1.19
C VAL A 525 12.39 4.04 1.66
N PRO A 526 11.17 3.78 1.15
CA PRO A 526 10.00 4.49 1.66
C PRO A 526 9.71 4.06 3.11
N LEU A 527 8.97 4.90 3.81
CA LEU A 527 8.44 4.65 5.14
C LEU A 527 7.57 3.38 5.09
N GLN A 528 8.03 2.32 5.75
CA GLN A 528 7.43 1.00 5.62
C GLN A 528 6.26 0.81 6.59
N HIS A 529 5.17 0.24 6.07
CA HIS A 529 4.16 -0.43 6.90
C HIS A 529 4.80 -1.57 7.72
N ASP A 530 4.18 -1.93 8.85
CA ASP A 530 4.70 -2.96 9.77
C ASP A 530 6.14 -2.66 10.24
N THR A 531 6.49 -1.38 10.33
CA THR A 531 7.68 -0.87 11.00
C THR A 531 7.33 0.43 11.74
N PRO A 532 8.19 0.95 12.63
CA PRO A 532 8.01 2.29 13.21
C PRO A 532 7.86 3.41 12.17
N GLY A 533 8.33 3.21 10.93
CA GLY A 533 8.21 4.19 9.84
C GLY A 533 6.77 4.61 9.53
N GLN A 534 5.77 3.77 9.78
CA GLN A 534 4.36 4.14 9.58
C GLN A 534 3.83 5.18 10.57
N LEU A 535 4.59 5.50 11.63
CA LEU A 535 4.27 6.56 12.60
C LEU A 535 4.93 7.91 12.25
N ALA A 536 5.67 7.98 11.14
CA ALA A 536 6.50 9.15 10.80
C ALA A 536 5.69 10.45 10.56
N GLN A 537 4.45 10.34 10.06
CA GLN A 537 3.63 11.48 9.65
C GLN A 537 2.24 11.46 10.31
N PRO A 538 2.11 11.93 11.57
CA PRO A 538 0.83 11.95 12.28
C PRO A 538 -0.20 12.86 11.61
N GLY A 539 -1.47 12.46 11.71
CA GLY A 539 -2.62 13.23 11.24
C GLY A 539 -2.88 13.17 9.72
N GLY A 540 -2.03 12.49 8.95
CA GLY A 540 -2.14 12.44 7.49
C GLY A 540 -2.04 13.83 6.85
N ILE A 541 -1.18 14.69 7.43
CA ILE A 541 -0.88 16.02 6.92
C ILE A 541 0.29 15.91 5.95
N VAL A 542 0.14 16.43 4.74
CA VAL A 542 1.22 16.45 3.75
C VAL A 542 2.31 17.43 4.19
N ARG A 543 3.48 16.91 4.57
CA ARG A 543 4.62 17.71 5.04
C ARG A 543 5.66 17.82 3.95
N ASP A 544 5.33 18.56 2.91
CA ASP A 544 6.18 18.65 1.73
C ASP A 544 7.36 19.59 1.93
N TRP A 545 8.52 19.01 2.23
CA TRP A 545 9.77 19.73 2.39
C TRP A 545 10.22 20.41 1.10
N ARG A 546 9.77 20.00 -0.09
CA ARG A 546 10.23 20.61 -1.35
C ARG A 546 9.74 22.06 -1.50
N VAL A 547 8.49 22.31 -1.13
CA VAL A 547 7.78 23.57 -1.39
C VAL A 547 7.61 24.43 -0.15
N THR A 548 8.02 23.94 1.02
CA THR A 548 7.91 24.66 2.30
C THR A 548 9.27 24.95 2.92
N SER A 549 9.30 25.85 3.91
CA SER A 549 10.50 26.16 4.70
C SER A 549 10.84 25.10 5.75
N ILE A 550 10.06 24.02 5.86
CA ILE A 550 10.33 22.98 6.86
C ILE A 550 11.61 22.20 6.54
N PRO A 551 12.30 21.66 7.55
CA PRO A 551 13.46 20.80 7.35
C PRO A 551 13.12 19.53 6.55
N ALA A 552 14.05 19.08 5.72
CA ALA A 552 13.98 17.78 5.04
C ALA A 552 14.67 16.73 5.91
N VAL A 553 13.91 15.77 6.46
CA VAL A 553 14.37 14.84 7.49
C VAL A 553 14.16 13.40 7.02
N PRO A 554 15.25 12.68 6.68
CA PRO A 554 15.20 11.26 6.31
C PRO A 554 14.43 10.41 7.32
N GLY A 555 13.55 9.54 6.84
CA GLY A 555 12.74 8.66 7.68
C GLY A 555 11.58 9.35 8.43
N GLN A 556 11.35 10.64 8.20
CA GLN A 556 10.21 11.38 8.76
C GLN A 556 9.32 11.96 7.67
N ASN A 557 9.79 12.98 6.95
CA ASN A 557 9.10 13.57 5.80
C ASN A 557 9.83 13.32 4.47
N MET A 558 10.78 12.38 4.48
CA MET A 558 11.54 11.87 3.35
C MET A 558 11.68 10.36 3.47
N PRO A 559 12.08 9.66 2.38
CA PRO A 559 12.57 8.29 2.47
C PRO A 559 13.70 8.13 3.50
N VAL A 560 13.92 6.90 3.95
CA VAL A 560 15.14 6.51 4.66
C VAL A 560 16.25 6.30 3.64
N PHE A 561 17.41 6.94 3.84
CA PHE A 561 18.59 6.70 3.02
C PHE A 561 19.53 5.74 3.74
N SER A 562 19.79 4.58 3.14
CA SER A 562 20.66 3.52 3.69
C SER A 562 21.85 3.30 2.76
N VAL A 563 23.05 3.11 3.32
CA VAL A 563 24.22 2.66 2.56
C VAL A 563 24.35 1.16 2.71
N VAL A 564 24.44 0.45 1.59
CA VAL A 564 24.58 -1.01 1.54
C VAL A 564 25.91 -1.36 0.87
N GLU A 565 26.77 -2.10 1.54
CA GLU A 565 27.96 -2.65 0.91
C GLU A 565 27.59 -3.82 -0.02
N ARG A 566 28.08 -3.76 -1.26
CA ARG A 566 27.87 -4.75 -2.30
C ARG A 566 29.22 -5.21 -2.83
N ASP A 567 29.62 -6.41 -2.41
CA ASP A 567 30.65 -7.16 -3.14
C ASP A 567 30.02 -7.84 -4.36
N TYR A 568 30.20 -7.23 -5.53
CA TYR A 568 29.68 -7.73 -6.81
C TYR A 568 30.48 -8.94 -7.32
N THR A 569 31.72 -9.10 -6.86
CA THR A 569 32.58 -10.23 -7.25
C THR A 569 32.15 -11.56 -6.62
N ALA A 570 31.30 -11.48 -5.59
CA ALA A 570 30.83 -12.60 -4.80
C ALA A 570 29.33 -12.92 -4.99
N ILE A 571 28.63 -12.32 -5.96
CA ILE A 571 27.19 -12.56 -6.17
C ILE A 571 26.87 -14.05 -6.39
N ALA A 572 27.70 -14.76 -7.16
CA ALA A 572 27.52 -16.20 -7.38
C ALA A 572 27.57 -17.01 -6.07
N ASP A 573 28.58 -16.75 -5.22
CA ASP A 573 28.73 -17.42 -3.93
C ASP A 573 27.57 -17.09 -2.99
N LYS A 574 27.16 -15.82 -2.96
CA LYS A 574 26.06 -15.35 -2.13
C LYS A 574 24.73 -15.95 -2.54
N LEU A 575 24.46 -16.09 -3.85
CA LEU A 575 23.24 -16.74 -4.33
C LEU A 575 23.21 -18.23 -3.98
N ALA A 576 24.38 -18.88 -3.91
CA ALA A 576 24.52 -20.32 -3.64
C ALA A 576 24.52 -20.71 -2.15
N ALA A 577 24.50 -19.75 -1.23
CA ALA A 577 24.60 -20.02 0.20
C ALA A 577 23.68 -19.12 1.02
N VAL A 578 23.20 -19.63 2.15
CA VAL A 578 22.47 -18.81 3.14
C VAL A 578 23.46 -17.88 3.82
N GLY A 579 23.18 -16.59 3.73
CA GLY A 579 24.05 -15.53 4.23
C GLY A 579 24.07 -15.38 5.75
N PRO A 580 25.08 -14.68 6.27
CA PRO A 580 25.36 -14.58 7.70
C PRO A 580 24.37 -13.71 8.48
N LEU A 581 23.60 -12.83 7.82
CA LEU A 581 22.61 -12.01 8.50
C LEU A 581 21.42 -12.85 8.95
N ALA A 582 21.20 -14.04 8.37
CA ALA A 582 20.22 -14.99 8.86
C ALA A 582 20.52 -15.39 10.32
N ASP A 583 21.78 -15.65 10.65
CA ASP A 583 22.21 -15.99 12.01
C ASP A 583 22.27 -14.74 12.91
N LYS A 584 22.94 -13.68 12.42
CA LYS A 584 23.20 -12.47 13.21
C LYS A 584 21.93 -11.66 13.52
N LEU A 585 21.04 -11.52 12.56
CA LEU A 585 19.87 -10.62 12.65
C LEU A 585 18.54 -11.38 12.66
N GLY A 586 18.52 -12.66 12.29
CA GLY A 586 17.27 -13.41 12.09
C GLY A 586 16.47 -12.92 10.88
N PHE A 587 15.27 -13.47 10.70
CA PHE A 587 14.32 -12.98 9.70
C PHE A 587 13.15 -12.27 10.35
N THR A 588 12.81 -11.11 9.77
CA THR A 588 11.74 -10.24 10.28
C THR A 588 10.57 -10.26 9.30
N VAL A 589 9.37 -10.47 9.83
CA VAL A 589 8.12 -10.32 9.08
C VAL A 589 7.09 -9.68 10.01
N LYS A 590 6.30 -8.71 9.52
CA LYS A 590 5.29 -7.99 10.33
C LYS A 590 5.85 -7.38 11.64
N ASN A 591 7.07 -6.86 11.59
CA ASN A 591 7.87 -6.37 12.73
C ASN A 591 8.22 -7.40 13.82
N VAL A 592 8.03 -8.70 13.57
CA VAL A 592 8.43 -9.77 14.48
C VAL A 592 9.68 -10.45 13.94
N THR A 593 10.74 -10.47 14.74
CA THR A 593 12.04 -11.06 14.37
C THR A 593 12.19 -12.45 14.96
N TYR A 594 12.41 -13.44 14.09
CA TYR A 594 12.64 -14.82 14.46
C TYR A 594 14.14 -15.14 14.39
N LYS A 595 14.70 -15.63 15.50
CA LYS A 595 16.08 -16.16 15.54
C LYS A 595 16.14 -17.51 14.82
N LEU A 596 17.20 -17.74 14.04
CA LEU A 596 17.28 -18.87 13.11
C LEU A 596 18.30 -19.95 13.49
N ALA A 597 18.90 -19.91 14.67
CA ALA A 597 19.98 -20.84 15.07
C ALA A 597 19.63 -22.32 14.82
N GLY A 598 18.47 -22.80 15.30
CA GLY A 598 18.04 -24.20 15.08
C GLY A 598 17.77 -24.54 13.61
N PRO A 599 16.96 -23.75 12.88
CA PRO A 599 16.78 -23.94 11.44
C PRO A 599 18.08 -23.93 10.63
N LEU A 600 19.03 -23.04 10.93
CA LEU A 600 20.31 -22.95 10.24
C LEU A 600 21.20 -24.17 10.48
N GLU A 601 21.25 -24.68 11.72
CA GLU A 601 21.95 -25.92 12.03
C GLU A 601 21.38 -27.11 11.25
N ARG A 602 20.05 -27.17 11.10
CA ARG A 602 19.41 -28.21 10.29
C ARG A 602 19.77 -28.07 8.81
N LEU A 603 19.74 -26.85 8.27
CA LEU A 603 20.07 -26.57 6.88
C LEU A 603 21.53 -26.89 6.55
N SER A 604 22.47 -26.56 7.43
CA SER A 604 23.88 -26.88 7.22
C SER A 604 24.16 -28.38 7.19
N ARG A 605 23.44 -29.16 8.01
CA ARG A 605 23.52 -30.62 8.00
C ARG A 605 22.90 -31.24 6.75
N SER A 606 21.78 -30.69 6.24
CA SER A 606 21.06 -31.26 5.10
C SER A 606 21.63 -30.85 3.75
N ASN A 607 22.14 -29.62 3.64
CA ASN A 607 22.56 -29.03 2.37
C ASN A 607 24.09 -28.94 2.25
N GLY A 608 24.81 -29.22 3.35
CA GLY A 608 26.23 -28.93 3.46
C GLY A 608 26.50 -27.46 3.78
N VAL A 609 27.78 -27.13 3.87
CA VAL A 609 28.28 -25.76 4.03
C VAL A 609 29.25 -25.45 2.90
N MET A 610 29.31 -24.19 2.50
CA MET A 610 30.26 -23.73 1.50
C MET A 610 31.69 -23.80 2.10
N LEU A 611 32.62 -24.40 1.36
CA LEU A 611 34.04 -24.50 1.71
C LEU A 611 34.83 -23.55 0.80
N GLY A 612 35.41 -22.48 1.37
CA GLY A 612 35.99 -21.36 0.63
C GLY A 612 34.95 -20.39 0.05
N GLY A 613 35.36 -19.15 -0.27
CA GLY A 613 34.47 -18.13 -0.86
C GLY A 613 33.72 -17.27 0.16
N ALA A 614 32.72 -16.53 -0.30
CA ALA A 614 32.08 -15.48 0.51
C ALA A 614 31.28 -15.98 1.75
N ALA A 615 30.87 -17.25 1.73
CA ALA A 615 30.07 -17.89 2.78
C ALA A 615 30.86 -18.87 3.66
N ASP A 616 32.19 -18.91 3.53
CA ASP A 616 33.02 -19.83 4.31
C ASP A 616 32.91 -19.55 5.82
N VAL A 617 32.56 -20.59 6.57
CA VAL A 617 32.40 -20.58 8.03
C VAL A 617 33.75 -20.64 8.75
N VAL A 618 34.81 -21.14 8.10
CA VAL A 618 36.17 -21.22 8.67
C VAL A 618 36.88 -19.87 8.61
N ALA A 619 36.42 -18.95 7.76
CA ALA A 619 36.97 -17.61 7.59
C ALA A 619 36.31 -16.54 8.50
N ARG A 620 35.48 -16.92 9.49
CA ARG A 620 34.75 -16.00 10.37
C ARG A 620 35.01 -16.20 11.85
#